data_AF-A0A6N2HQ00-F1
#
_entry.id   AF-A0A6N2HQ00-F1
#
_cell.length_a   1.000
_cell.length_b   1.000
_cell.length_c   1.000
_cell.angle_alpha   90.00
_cell.angle_beta   90.00
_cell.angle_gamma   90.00
#
_symmetry.space_group_name_H-M   'P 1'
#
loop_
_entity.id
_entity.type
_entity.pdbx_description
1 polymer ?
#
loop_
_entity_poly.entity_id
_entity_poly.type
_entity_poly.pdbx_seq_one_letter_code
_entity_poly.pdbx_strand_id
1 'polypeptide(L)'
;MSIHLHFRAVAKSEIRDDHTWLAAFMHEAWRNHPVEYAEGVAGSIEKVFGLVNDLYAAAETLGTDVDAGTDTGVGRAWELPVHGGRPVAHGAGADPSDPPMMLLEPPGVARAADFLARVSFDGLWSVAGAGVCGRLGEEAQARQEFLRYHEDLRRLYGRAASAGRAMVKVVWA
;
A
#
# COMPACT_ATOMS: atom_id res chain seq x y z
N MET A 1 -0.64 -19.35 10.27
CA MET A 1 -1.33 -18.05 10.17
C MET A 1 -0.38 -17.11 9.47
N SER A 2 -0.79 -16.59 8.31
CA SER A 2 0.03 -15.71 7.47
C SER A 2 -0.40 -14.27 7.73
N ILE A 3 0.58 -13.38 7.87
CA ILE A 3 0.32 -11.95 8.06
C ILE A 3 0.10 -11.30 6.69
N HIS A 4 -0.93 -10.47 6.56
CA HIS A 4 -1.27 -9.78 5.33
C HIS A 4 -1.45 -8.28 5.56
N LEU A 5 -0.92 -7.45 4.66
CA LEU A 5 -1.36 -6.06 4.52
C LEU A 5 -2.54 -6.03 3.55
N HIS A 6 -3.73 -5.70 4.05
CA HIS A 6 -4.96 -5.61 3.30
C HIS A 6 -5.27 -4.15 2.94
N PHE A 7 -5.70 -3.92 1.70
CA PHE A 7 -6.04 -2.63 1.13
C PHE A 7 -7.51 -2.60 0.72
N ARG A 8 -8.21 -1.51 1.01
CA ARG A 8 -9.59 -1.29 0.55
C ARG A 8 -9.81 0.15 0.11
N ALA A 9 -10.12 0.33 -1.18
CA ALA A 9 -10.52 1.62 -1.73
C ALA A 9 -11.99 1.92 -1.38
N VAL A 10 -12.27 3.08 -0.82
CA VAL A 10 -13.60 3.44 -0.28
C VAL A 10 -13.96 4.88 -0.62
N ALA A 11 -15.25 5.16 -0.87
CA ALA A 11 -15.66 6.54 -1.09
C ALA A 11 -15.54 7.33 0.22
N LYS A 12 -15.05 8.59 0.15
CA LYS A 12 -14.87 9.40 1.36
C LYS A 12 -16.16 9.60 2.17
N SER A 13 -17.30 9.66 1.48
CA SER A 13 -18.64 9.77 2.10
C SER A 13 -19.07 8.53 2.89
N GLU A 14 -18.47 7.37 2.61
CA GLU A 14 -18.79 6.10 3.26
C GLU A 14 -17.88 5.84 4.47
N ILE A 15 -16.79 6.59 4.59
CA ILE A 15 -15.80 6.39 5.63
C ILE A 15 -16.20 7.05 6.94
N ARG A 16 -15.96 6.36 8.04
CA ARG A 16 -15.95 6.95 9.38
C ARG A 16 -14.55 6.88 9.91
N ASP A 17 -14.04 8.02 10.37
CA ASP A 17 -12.74 8.11 11.03
C ASP A 17 -12.81 7.59 12.48
N ASP A 18 -13.21 6.34 12.61
CA ASP A 18 -13.36 5.62 13.86
C ASP A 18 -12.77 4.23 13.68
N HIS A 19 -11.82 3.87 14.54
CA HIS A 19 -11.12 2.59 14.42
C HIS A 19 -12.09 1.41 14.54
N THR A 20 -13.05 1.45 15.47
CA THR A 20 -13.96 0.32 15.69
C THR A 20 -14.79 0.04 14.44
N TRP A 21 -15.33 1.10 13.85
CA TRP A 21 -16.08 1.03 12.60
C TRP A 21 -15.21 0.54 11.44
N LEU A 22 -14.01 1.11 11.27
CA LEU A 22 -13.10 0.72 10.20
C LEU A 22 -12.59 -0.71 10.36
N ALA A 23 -12.38 -1.19 11.58
CA ALA A 23 -11.97 -2.57 11.83
C ALA A 23 -13.07 -3.54 11.43
N ALA A 24 -14.33 -3.27 11.80
CA ALA A 24 -15.47 -4.08 11.36
C ALA A 24 -15.66 -4.03 9.84
N PHE A 25 -15.54 -2.83 9.24
CA PHE A 25 -15.60 -2.64 7.79
C PHE A 25 -14.52 -3.44 7.05
N MET A 26 -13.26 -3.33 7.49
CA MET A 26 -12.15 -4.04 6.88
C MET A 26 -12.21 -5.54 7.12
N HIS A 27 -12.76 -5.99 8.25
CA HIS A 27 -12.97 -7.41 8.53
C HIS A 27 -14.01 -8.02 7.58
N GLU A 28 -15.12 -7.33 7.33
CA GLU A 28 -16.12 -7.78 6.35
C GLU A 28 -15.55 -7.77 4.93
N ALA A 29 -14.82 -6.72 4.57
CA ALA A 29 -14.08 -6.66 3.31
C ALA A 29 -13.10 -7.84 3.15
N TRP A 30 -12.41 -8.24 4.22
CA TRP A 30 -11.52 -9.41 4.21
C TRP A 30 -12.28 -10.72 3.93
N ARG A 31 -13.47 -10.90 4.52
CA ARG A 31 -14.33 -12.06 4.24
C ARG A 31 -14.80 -12.10 2.78
N ASN A 32 -15.00 -10.92 2.17
CA ASN A 32 -15.42 -10.76 0.78
C ASN A 32 -14.26 -10.50 -0.20
N HIS A 33 -13.00 -10.66 0.26
CA HIS A 33 -11.81 -10.25 -0.48
C HIS A 33 -11.73 -10.81 -1.92
N PRO A 34 -12.08 -12.08 -2.21
CA PRO A 34 -12.06 -12.57 -3.60
C PRO A 34 -12.96 -11.78 -4.55
N VAL A 35 -14.14 -11.35 -4.08
CA VAL A 35 -15.09 -10.56 -4.87
C VAL A 35 -14.58 -9.13 -5.03
N GLU A 36 -14.15 -8.51 -3.94
CA GLU A 36 -13.68 -7.12 -3.95
C GLU A 36 -12.34 -6.94 -4.69
N TYR A 37 -11.47 -7.96 -4.66
CA TYR A 37 -10.26 -8.02 -5.47
C TYR A 37 -10.60 -8.09 -6.96
N ALA A 38 -11.56 -8.95 -7.35
CA ALA A 38 -12.01 -9.05 -8.73
C ALA A 38 -12.65 -7.74 -9.24
N GLU A 39 -13.34 -7.00 -8.37
CA GLU A 39 -13.87 -5.66 -8.66
C GLU A 39 -12.78 -4.57 -8.71
N GLY A 40 -11.55 -4.89 -8.29
CA GLY A 40 -10.42 -3.97 -8.28
C GLY A 40 -10.53 -2.89 -7.22
N VAL A 41 -11.24 -3.18 -6.13
CA VAL A 41 -11.46 -2.26 -5.02
C VAL A 41 -10.80 -2.73 -3.71
N ALA A 42 -10.30 -3.96 -3.67
CA ALA A 42 -9.45 -4.49 -2.62
C ALA A 42 -8.15 -5.11 -3.17
N GLY A 43 -7.16 -5.26 -2.30
CA GLY A 43 -5.91 -5.96 -2.61
C GLY A 43 -5.21 -6.41 -1.33
N SER A 44 -4.24 -7.30 -1.45
CA SER A 44 -3.43 -7.69 -0.31
C SER A 44 -2.02 -8.10 -0.71
N ILE A 45 -1.09 -7.88 0.21
CA ILE A 45 0.29 -8.37 0.12
C ILE A 45 0.50 -9.25 1.35
N GLU A 46 1.03 -10.46 1.16
CA GLU A 46 1.39 -11.32 2.30
C GLU A 46 2.60 -10.72 3.05
N LYS A 47 3.15 -11.43 4.03
CA LYS A 47 4.27 -11.10 4.95
C LYS A 47 5.47 -10.32 4.40
N VAL A 48 5.57 -10.12 3.09
CA VAL A 48 6.63 -9.39 2.38
C VAL A 48 6.30 -7.92 2.12
N PHE A 49 5.19 -7.37 2.63
CA PHE A 49 4.82 -5.96 2.40
C PHE A 49 5.93 -4.96 2.80
N GLY A 50 6.72 -5.24 3.83
CA GLY A 50 7.89 -4.42 4.17
C GLY A 50 8.98 -4.45 3.09
N LEU A 51 9.19 -5.61 2.45
CA LEU A 51 10.11 -5.73 1.31
C LEU A 51 9.57 -5.06 0.05
N VAL A 52 8.24 -5.04 -0.14
CA VAL A 52 7.61 -4.26 -1.23
C VAL A 52 7.84 -2.76 -1.00
N ASN A 53 7.79 -2.30 0.25
CA ASN A 53 8.16 -0.93 0.59
C ASN A 53 9.65 -0.65 0.30
N ASP A 54 10.55 -1.54 0.70
CA ASP A 54 11.98 -1.44 0.40
C ASP A 54 12.24 -1.39 -1.12
N LEU A 55 11.49 -2.16 -1.91
CA LEU A 55 11.54 -2.11 -3.37
C LEU A 55 11.16 -0.71 -3.89
N TYR A 56 10.09 -0.09 -3.36
CA TYR A 56 9.69 1.26 -3.78
C TYR A 56 10.64 2.34 -3.31
N ALA A 57 11.28 2.19 -2.16
CA ALA A 57 12.31 3.11 -1.67
C ALA A 57 13.50 3.24 -2.63
N ALA A 58 13.78 2.22 -3.46
CA ALA A 58 14.79 2.29 -4.51
C ALA A 58 14.55 3.39 -5.55
N ALA A 59 13.32 3.92 -5.65
CA ALA A 59 12.99 5.07 -6.47
C ALA A 59 13.78 6.33 -6.09
N GLU A 60 14.20 6.46 -4.82
CA GLU A 60 15.07 7.55 -4.36
C GLU A 60 16.42 7.49 -5.10
N THR A 61 17.03 6.32 -5.19
CA THR A 61 18.30 6.11 -5.91
C THR A 61 18.15 6.34 -7.41
N LEU A 62 16.99 6.02 -7.99
CA LEU A 62 16.72 6.22 -9.41
C LEU A 62 16.41 7.69 -9.78
N GLY A 63 16.26 8.58 -8.79
CA GLY A 63 15.88 9.98 -9.02
C GLY A 63 14.49 10.14 -9.64
N THR A 64 13.64 9.12 -9.56
CA THR A 64 12.29 9.11 -10.16
C THR A 64 11.24 9.86 -9.34
N ASP A 65 11.57 10.23 -8.09
CA ASP A 65 10.69 10.94 -7.16
C ASP A 65 11.16 12.38 -6.92
N VAL A 66 11.30 13.16 -8.00
CA VAL A 66 11.73 14.57 -7.95
C VAL A 66 10.64 15.54 -7.47
N ASP A 67 9.40 15.07 -7.28
CA ASP A 67 8.37 15.81 -6.53
C ASP A 67 8.47 15.48 -5.04
N ALA A 68 9.65 15.73 -4.48
CA ALA A 68 9.82 15.92 -3.05
C ALA A 68 8.95 17.12 -2.68
N GLY A 69 7.75 16.87 -2.14
CA GLY A 69 6.87 17.90 -1.60
C GLY A 69 7.63 18.71 -0.56
N THR A 70 8.20 19.83 -0.98
CA THR A 70 8.63 20.87 -0.08
C THR A 70 7.37 21.46 0.52
N ASP A 71 7.23 21.31 1.84
CA ASP A 71 6.42 22.16 2.72
C ASP A 71 4.96 21.78 3.01
N THR A 72 4.47 20.57 2.70
CA THR A 72 3.07 20.19 3.03
C THR A 72 2.88 19.01 3.98
N GLY A 73 3.94 18.45 4.58
CA GLY A 73 3.81 17.37 5.56
C GLY A 73 3.25 16.04 5.01
N VAL A 74 3.18 15.90 3.68
CA VAL A 74 2.76 14.66 3.01
C VAL A 74 4.03 13.99 2.47
N GLY A 75 4.35 12.80 3.00
CA GLY A 75 5.59 12.05 2.73
C GLY A 75 5.95 11.83 1.25
N ARG A 76 7.12 11.21 1.03
CA ARG A 76 7.64 10.94 -0.32
C ARG A 76 6.66 10.04 -1.09
N ALA A 77 6.56 10.19 -2.41
CA ALA A 77 5.50 9.51 -3.16
C ALA A 77 5.63 7.98 -3.09
N TRP A 78 6.88 7.48 -2.99
CA TRP A 78 7.18 6.06 -2.83
C TRP A 78 6.80 5.47 -1.45
N GLU A 79 6.63 6.29 -0.42
CA GLU A 79 6.20 5.85 0.92
C GLU A 79 4.68 5.58 0.96
N LEU A 80 3.93 6.20 0.05
CA LEU A 80 2.46 6.19 0.05
C LEU A 80 1.81 4.83 -0.26
N PRO A 81 2.33 3.97 -1.18
CA PRO A 81 1.66 2.73 -1.54
C PRO A 81 1.55 1.74 -0.37
N VAL A 82 2.62 1.52 0.40
CA VAL A 82 2.61 0.51 1.46
C VAL A 82 2.23 1.13 2.80
N HIS A 83 3.08 1.98 3.37
CA HIS A 83 2.91 2.46 4.74
C HIS A 83 2.30 3.86 4.86
N GLY A 84 2.23 4.64 3.79
CA GLY A 84 1.73 6.01 3.88
C GLY A 84 0.23 6.13 4.12
N GLY A 85 -0.15 7.28 4.66
CA GLY A 85 -1.46 7.58 5.23
C GLY A 85 -1.30 8.11 6.65
N ARG A 86 -2.39 8.58 7.26
CA ARG A 86 -2.39 8.85 8.70
C ARG A 86 -2.77 7.56 9.44
N PRO A 87 -2.16 7.28 10.60
CA PRO A 87 -2.64 6.21 11.47
C PRO A 87 -4.05 6.54 11.98
N VAL A 88 -4.88 5.51 12.10
CA VAL A 88 -6.17 5.53 12.80
C VAL A 88 -5.93 4.86 14.14
N ALA A 89 -5.90 5.63 15.22
CA ALA A 89 -5.59 5.11 16.56
C ALA A 89 -6.73 4.23 17.09
N HIS A 90 -6.40 3.11 17.73
CA HIS A 90 -7.35 2.25 18.43
C HIS A 90 -7.90 2.87 19.74
N GLY A 91 -7.44 4.07 20.11
CA GLY A 91 -7.86 4.82 21.29
C GLY A 91 -6.74 5.73 21.81
N ALA A 92 -7.03 6.54 22.84
CA ALA A 92 -6.02 7.36 23.50
C ALA A 92 -5.02 6.45 24.26
N GLY A 93 -3.77 6.41 23.80
CA GLY A 93 -2.69 5.61 24.41
C GLY A 93 -2.54 4.19 23.86
N ALA A 94 -3.23 3.84 22.75
CA ALA A 94 -3.03 2.57 22.08
C ALA A 94 -1.61 2.44 21.50
N ASP A 95 -1.05 1.24 21.57
CA ASP A 95 0.24 0.90 20.98
C ASP A 95 0.15 0.98 19.44
N PRO A 96 0.91 1.90 18.79
CA PRO A 96 0.91 2.01 17.33
C PRO A 96 1.46 0.77 16.60
N SER A 97 2.01 -0.20 17.33
CA SER A 97 2.54 -1.47 16.80
C SER A 97 1.54 -2.65 16.81
N ASP A 98 0.35 -2.48 17.39
CA ASP A 98 -0.82 -3.36 17.20
C ASP A 98 -1.57 -2.90 15.94
N PRO A 99 -1.80 -3.79 14.95
CA PRO A 99 -1.51 -3.55 13.54
C PRO A 99 -2.05 -2.21 13.04
N PRO A 100 -1.16 -1.25 12.67
CA PRO A 100 -1.56 0.11 12.40
C PRO A 100 -2.50 0.13 11.21
N MET A 101 -3.73 0.55 11.48
CA MET A 101 -4.68 0.89 10.45
C MET A 101 -4.31 2.26 9.90
N MET A 102 -4.13 2.36 8.59
CA MET A 102 -3.78 3.60 7.92
C MET A 102 -4.94 4.07 7.04
N LEU A 103 -5.24 5.36 7.10
CA LEU A 103 -6.11 6.02 6.13
C LEU A 103 -5.30 6.95 5.25
N LEU A 104 -5.32 6.68 3.94
CA LEU A 104 -4.76 7.55 2.93
C LEU A 104 -5.90 8.27 2.19
N GLU A 105 -5.96 9.59 2.36
CA GLU A 105 -6.96 10.46 1.73
C GLU A 105 -6.81 10.48 0.19
N PRO A 106 -7.86 10.86 -0.57
CA PRO A 106 -7.84 10.82 -2.04
C PRO A 106 -6.65 11.53 -2.71
N PRO A 107 -6.16 12.71 -2.23
CA PRO A 107 -4.95 13.31 -2.81
C PRO A 107 -3.70 12.44 -2.64
N GLY A 108 -3.58 11.73 -1.52
CA GLY A 108 -2.49 10.78 -1.29
C GLY A 108 -2.63 9.53 -2.16
N VAL A 109 -3.85 9.06 -2.40
CA VAL A 109 -4.13 7.95 -3.34
C VAL A 109 -3.74 8.34 -4.76
N ALA A 110 -4.06 9.55 -5.20
CA ALA A 110 -3.67 10.07 -6.51
C ALA A 110 -2.15 10.13 -6.67
N ARG A 111 -1.42 10.68 -5.67
CA ARG A 111 0.05 10.71 -5.68
C ARG A 111 0.67 9.31 -5.73
N ALA A 112 0.14 8.36 -4.95
CA ALA A 112 0.60 6.98 -4.98
C ALA A 112 0.33 6.31 -6.35
N ALA A 113 -0.82 6.58 -6.96
CA ALA A 113 -1.15 6.08 -8.29
C ALA A 113 -0.21 6.65 -9.36
N ASP A 114 0.09 7.94 -9.31
CA ASP A 114 1.02 8.60 -10.23
C ASP A 114 2.44 8.03 -10.11
N PHE A 115 2.92 7.82 -8.87
CA PHE A 115 4.19 7.15 -8.61
C PHE A 115 4.22 5.74 -9.22
N LEU A 116 3.24 4.90 -8.89
CA LEU A 116 3.15 3.51 -9.36
C LEU A 116 3.01 3.42 -10.89
N ALA A 117 2.42 4.43 -11.54
CA ALA A 117 2.29 4.48 -12.99
C ALA A 117 3.59 4.86 -13.70
N ARG A 118 4.45 5.68 -13.06
CA ARG A 118 5.69 6.20 -13.65
C ARG A 118 6.91 5.33 -13.39
N VAL A 119 6.96 4.68 -12.22
CA VAL A 119 8.14 3.94 -11.81
C VAL A 119 8.30 2.65 -12.62
N SER A 120 9.53 2.34 -13.03
CA SER A 120 9.85 1.09 -13.73
C SER A 120 10.10 -0.02 -12.72
N PHE A 121 9.33 -1.10 -12.76
CA PHE A 121 9.58 -2.30 -11.95
C PHE A 121 11.01 -2.83 -12.17
N ASP A 122 11.45 -2.90 -13.43
CA ASP A 122 12.80 -3.37 -13.75
C ASP A 122 13.89 -2.45 -13.19
N GLY A 123 13.63 -1.14 -13.22
CA GLY A 123 14.50 -0.16 -12.59
C GLY A 123 14.62 -0.39 -11.09
N LEU A 124 13.48 -0.52 -10.39
CA LEU A 124 13.46 -0.79 -8.95
C LEU A 124 14.13 -2.12 -8.61
N TRP A 125 13.84 -3.17 -9.37
CA TRP A 125 14.42 -4.50 -9.18
C TRP A 125 15.93 -4.50 -9.39
N SER A 126 16.45 -3.75 -10.36
CA SER A 126 17.90 -3.66 -10.60
C SER A 126 18.67 -3.08 -9.41
N VAL A 127 18.02 -2.26 -8.58
CA VAL A 127 18.62 -1.62 -7.40
C VAL A 127 18.40 -2.45 -6.13
N ALA A 128 17.16 -2.90 -5.88
CA ALA A 128 16.78 -3.54 -4.61
C ALA A 128 16.71 -5.07 -4.68
N GLY A 129 16.67 -5.66 -5.88
CA GLY A 129 16.37 -7.08 -6.09
C GLY A 129 17.31 -8.02 -5.34
N ALA A 130 18.61 -7.73 -5.32
CA ALA A 130 19.59 -8.52 -4.57
C ALA A 130 19.29 -8.57 -3.05
N GLY A 131 18.89 -7.44 -2.46
CA GLY A 131 18.51 -7.35 -1.05
C GLY A 131 17.19 -8.06 -0.74
N VAL A 132 16.24 -8.04 -1.67
CA VAL A 132 14.97 -8.77 -1.58
C VAL A 132 15.18 -10.28 -1.67
N CYS A 133 15.98 -10.74 -2.65
CA CYS A 133 16.21 -12.17 -2.89
C CYS A 133 16.97 -12.85 -1.75
N GLY A 134 17.96 -12.16 -1.18
CA GLY A 134 18.70 -12.67 -0.01
C GLY A 134 17.81 -13.01 1.20
N ARG A 135 16.54 -12.56 1.20
CA ARG A 135 15.54 -12.83 2.24
C ARG A 135 14.45 -13.83 1.83
N LEU A 136 14.29 -14.13 0.53
CA LEU A 136 13.16 -14.89 -0.02
C LEU A 136 13.54 -16.13 -0.85
N GLY A 137 14.84 -16.36 -1.11
CA GLY A 137 15.33 -17.54 -1.82
C GLY A 137 15.52 -17.27 -3.32
N GLU A 138 14.95 -18.12 -4.17
CA GLU A 138 15.15 -18.10 -5.63
C GLU A 138 14.73 -16.78 -6.28
N GLU A 139 15.67 -16.11 -6.94
CA GLU A 139 15.49 -14.75 -7.49
C GLU A 139 14.37 -14.66 -8.51
N ALA A 140 14.27 -15.64 -9.41
CA ALA A 140 13.25 -15.62 -10.47
C ALA A 140 11.83 -15.68 -9.89
N GLN A 141 11.63 -16.49 -8.85
CA GLN A 141 10.34 -16.61 -8.17
C GLN A 141 10.02 -15.34 -7.37
N ALA A 142 10.99 -14.83 -6.60
CA ALA A 142 10.82 -13.58 -5.85
C ALA A 142 10.49 -12.41 -6.79
N ARG A 143 11.19 -12.30 -7.92
CA ARG A 143 10.94 -11.27 -8.94
C ARG A 143 9.52 -11.35 -9.48
N GLN A 144 9.05 -12.55 -9.83
CA GLN A 144 7.70 -12.74 -10.36
C GLN A 144 6.63 -12.37 -9.33
N GLU A 145 6.84 -12.75 -8.06
CA GLU A 145 5.92 -12.41 -6.97
C GLU A 145 5.83 -10.88 -6.77
N PHE A 146 6.96 -10.19 -6.75
CA PHE A 146 7.00 -8.74 -6.56
C PHE A 146 6.44 -7.98 -7.76
N LEU A 147 6.65 -8.49 -8.97
CA LEU A 147 6.03 -7.94 -10.17
C LEU A 147 4.50 -8.01 -10.06
N ARG A 148 3.96 -9.14 -9.63
CA ARG A 148 2.52 -9.29 -9.39
C ARG A 148 2.01 -8.26 -8.37
N TYR A 149 2.68 -8.11 -7.22
CA TYR A 149 2.29 -7.09 -6.24
C TYR A 149 2.34 -5.68 -6.82
N HIS A 150 3.36 -5.34 -7.59
CA HIS A 150 3.46 -4.03 -8.22
C HIS A 150 2.33 -3.78 -9.22
N GLU A 151 2.00 -4.75 -10.08
CA GLU A 151 0.89 -4.63 -11.02
C GLU A 151 -0.47 -4.51 -10.33
N ASP A 152 -0.69 -5.28 -9.27
CA ASP A 152 -1.93 -5.27 -8.51
C ASP A 152 -2.11 -3.95 -7.77
N LEU A 153 -1.07 -3.44 -7.11
CA LEU A 153 -1.09 -2.13 -6.49
C LEU A 153 -1.30 -1.02 -7.52
N ARG A 154 -0.60 -1.07 -8.67
CA ARG A 154 -0.79 -0.09 -9.75
C ARG A 154 -2.23 -0.07 -10.25
N ARG A 155 -2.85 -1.24 -10.45
CA ARG A 155 -4.26 -1.36 -10.85
C ARG A 155 -5.21 -0.81 -9.78
N LEU A 156 -5.03 -1.21 -8.52
CA LEU A 156 -5.87 -0.81 -7.40
C LEU A 156 -5.81 0.72 -7.18
N TYR A 157 -4.60 1.28 -7.07
CA TYR A 157 -4.40 2.72 -6.86
C TYR A 157 -4.88 3.54 -8.05
N GLY A 158 -4.62 3.09 -9.29
CA GLY A 158 -5.11 3.76 -10.49
C GLY A 158 -6.63 3.85 -10.55
N ARG A 159 -7.34 2.76 -10.21
CA ARG A 159 -8.81 2.75 -10.12
C ARG A 159 -9.31 3.63 -8.98
N ALA A 160 -8.70 3.54 -7.80
CA ALA A 160 -9.08 4.34 -6.64
C ALA A 160 -8.91 5.84 -6.90
N ALA A 161 -7.79 6.24 -7.49
CA ALA A 161 -7.51 7.63 -7.87
C ALA A 161 -8.53 8.16 -8.90
N SER A 162 -8.80 7.37 -9.95
CA SER A 162 -9.81 7.74 -10.98
C SER A 162 -11.21 7.93 -10.41
N ALA A 163 -11.54 7.21 -9.33
CA ALA A 163 -12.82 7.29 -8.64
C ALA A 163 -12.83 8.30 -7.46
N GLY A 164 -11.72 9.02 -7.20
CA GLY A 164 -11.62 9.95 -6.08
C GLY A 164 -11.76 9.28 -4.70
N ARG A 165 -11.37 8.00 -4.59
CA ARG A 165 -11.54 7.19 -3.37
C ARG A 165 -10.36 7.36 -2.41
N ALA A 166 -10.64 7.22 -1.12
CA ALA A 166 -9.63 7.03 -0.09
C ALA A 166 -9.19 5.56 -0.06
N MET A 167 -8.07 5.28 0.62
CA MET A 167 -7.55 3.92 0.81
C MET A 167 -7.38 3.63 2.29
N VAL A 168 -8.07 2.60 2.78
CA VAL A 168 -7.85 2.03 4.12
C VAL A 168 -6.86 0.89 3.98
N LYS A 169 -5.91 0.82 4.91
CA LYS A 169 -4.95 -0.28 4.99
C LYS A 169 -4.93 -0.83 6.40
N VAL A 170 -4.82 -2.13 6.54
CA VAL A 170 -4.75 -2.79 7.85
C VAL A 170 -3.92 -4.06 7.74
N VAL A 171 -3.19 -4.39 8.79
CA VAL A 171 -2.44 -5.63 8.87
C VAL A 171 -3.27 -6.67 9.62
N TRP A 172 -3.44 -7.85 9.02
CA TRP A 172 -4.06 -9.03 9.63
C TRP A 172 -3.00 -10.08 9.92
N ALA A 173 -3.20 -10.88 10.97
CA ALA A 173 -2.37 -12.04 11.31
C ALA A 173 -3.19 -13.33 11.30
#